data_AF-A0A212LB18-F1
#
_entry.id   AF-A0A212LB18-F1
#
_cell.length_a   1.000
_cell.length_b   1.000
_cell.length_c   1.000
_cell.angle_alpha   90.00
_cell.angle_beta   90.00
_cell.angle_gamma   90.00
#
_symmetry.space_group_name_H-M   'P 1'
#
loop_
_entity.id
_entity.type
_entity.pdbx_description
1 polymer ?
#
loop_
_entity_poly.entity_id
_entity_poly.type
_entity_poly.pdbx_seq_one_letter_code
_entity_poly.pdbx_strand_id
1 'polypeptide(L)'
;MEPVFQHASVAPAAPLWLSTADPHSVMLPPRGLANRAARKNTAKKHMILKTLFLFVVTAIAEIVGCYLPYVWLRKGGSPWLLVPAALSLALFAWLLTMHPAASGRVYAAYGCVYVATALSWLKFVDKVSLSTTDMLGGAVALAGMLIIVSGWGSPA
;
A
#
# COMPACT_ATOMS: atom_id res chain seq x y z
N MET A 1 -34.62 -28.01 -69.92
CA MET A 1 -35.65 -27.18 -69.27
C MET A 1 -36.02 -27.88 -67.96
N GLU A 2 -35.35 -27.50 -66.87
CA GLU A 2 -35.75 -27.86 -65.51
C GLU A 2 -36.96 -27.03 -65.08
N PRO A 3 -37.81 -27.56 -64.19
CA PRO A 3 -38.33 -26.69 -63.14
C PRO A 3 -38.24 -27.29 -61.72
N VAL A 4 -37.61 -26.48 -60.87
CA VAL A 4 -38.13 -25.97 -59.58
C VAL A 4 -38.33 -26.97 -58.43
N PHE A 5 -37.34 -26.88 -57.53
CA PHE A 5 -37.29 -27.33 -56.14
C PHE A 5 -38.46 -26.83 -55.28
N GLN A 6 -39.01 -27.74 -54.46
CA GLN A 6 -39.89 -27.41 -53.33
C GLN A 6 -39.32 -27.99 -52.03
N HIS A 7 -39.32 -27.12 -51.01
CA HIS A 7 -38.75 -27.18 -49.67
C HIS A 7 -38.89 -28.48 -48.85
N ALA A 8 -37.84 -28.85 -48.12
CA ALA A 8 -37.92 -29.08 -46.66
C ALA A 8 -36.51 -29.00 -46.04
N SER A 9 -36.29 -27.97 -45.22
CA SER A 9 -35.09 -27.78 -44.41
C SER A 9 -35.02 -28.89 -43.35
N VAL A 10 -34.03 -29.77 -43.46
CA VAL A 10 -33.70 -30.75 -42.42
C VAL A 10 -32.94 -30.00 -41.32
N ALA A 11 -33.57 -29.81 -40.16
CA ALA A 11 -32.90 -29.32 -38.97
C ALA A 11 -31.79 -30.30 -38.54
N PRO A 12 -30.57 -29.83 -38.20
CA PRO A 12 -29.52 -30.71 -37.74
C PRO A 12 -29.89 -31.31 -36.38
N ALA A 13 -29.75 -32.63 -36.26
CA ALA A 13 -29.90 -33.35 -35.01
C ALA A 13 -29.03 -32.71 -33.91
N ALA A 14 -29.65 -32.30 -32.80
CA ALA A 14 -28.93 -31.80 -31.64
C ALA A 14 -27.96 -32.88 -31.14
N PRO A 15 -26.70 -32.52 -30.84
CA PRO A 15 -25.69 -33.50 -30.45
C PRO A 15 -26.02 -34.12 -29.08
N LEU A 16 -25.85 -35.44 -28.98
CA LEU A 16 -26.20 -36.33 -27.86
C LEU A 16 -25.59 -36.01 -26.48
N TRP A 17 -24.83 -34.91 -26.34
CA TRP A 17 -24.24 -34.49 -25.06
C TRP A 17 -25.10 -33.46 -24.29
N LEU A 18 -26.22 -33.00 -24.85
CA LEU A 18 -27.16 -32.08 -24.21
C LEU A 18 -28.27 -32.77 -23.38
N SER A 19 -28.12 -34.05 -23.05
CA SER A 19 -29.14 -34.85 -22.33
C SER A 19 -28.66 -35.42 -20.98
N THR A 20 -27.67 -34.79 -20.33
CA THR A 20 -27.32 -35.05 -18.91
C THR A 20 -26.82 -33.79 -18.21
N ALA A 21 -27.59 -32.70 -18.24
CA ALA A 21 -27.40 -31.63 -17.26
C ALA A 21 -27.96 -32.11 -15.91
N ASP A 22 -27.13 -32.84 -15.17
CA ASP A 22 -27.42 -33.29 -13.81
C ASP A 22 -27.67 -32.06 -12.92
N PRO A 23 -28.88 -31.87 -12.34
CA PRO A 23 -29.26 -30.67 -11.58
C PRO A 23 -28.44 -30.47 -10.30
N HIS A 24 -27.57 -31.42 -9.92
CA HIS A 24 -26.64 -31.28 -8.81
C HIS A 24 -25.24 -30.77 -9.19
N SER A 25 -25.00 -30.45 -10.47
CA SER A 25 -23.71 -29.93 -10.96
C SER A 25 -23.51 -28.42 -10.71
N VAL A 26 -24.03 -27.90 -9.59
CA VAL A 26 -23.54 -26.60 -9.09
C VAL A 26 -22.14 -26.86 -8.58
N MET A 27 -21.14 -26.66 -9.46
CA MET A 27 -19.72 -26.73 -9.17
C MET A 27 -19.39 -25.72 -8.06
N LEU A 28 -19.60 -26.11 -6.80
CA LEU A 28 -19.17 -25.33 -5.65
C LEU A 28 -17.64 -25.19 -5.72
N PRO A 29 -17.09 -23.97 -5.56
CA PRO A 29 -15.64 -23.80 -5.59
C PRO A 29 -15.00 -24.71 -4.54
N PRO A 30 -13.94 -25.46 -4.87
CA PRO A 30 -13.36 -26.43 -3.94
C PRO A 30 -12.92 -25.68 -2.67
N ARG A 31 -13.32 -26.17 -1.49
CA ARG A 31 -13.10 -25.55 -0.16
C ARG A 31 -11.66 -25.04 0.06
N GLY A 32 -10.67 -25.64 -0.61
CA GLY A 32 -9.26 -25.22 -0.58
C GLY A 32 -8.93 -23.91 -1.32
N LEU A 33 -9.76 -23.42 -2.23
CA LEU A 33 -9.58 -22.16 -2.95
C LEU A 33 -9.96 -20.95 -2.07
N ALA A 34 -11.07 -21.07 -1.33
CA ALA A 34 -11.48 -20.08 -0.33
C ALA A 34 -10.42 -19.97 0.80
N ASN A 35 -9.93 -21.09 1.32
CA ASN A 35 -8.85 -21.10 2.31
C ASN A 35 -7.53 -20.54 1.76
N ARG A 36 -7.18 -20.79 0.49
CA ARG A 36 -6.00 -20.18 -0.16
C ARG A 36 -6.15 -18.68 -0.36
N ALA A 37 -7.34 -18.20 -0.72
CA ALA A 37 -7.61 -16.77 -0.87
C ALA A 37 -7.54 -16.04 0.48
N ALA A 38 -8.15 -16.59 1.52
CA ALA A 38 -8.07 -16.07 2.88
C ALA A 38 -6.62 -16.00 3.39
N ARG A 39 -5.83 -17.09 3.20
CA ARG A 39 -4.42 -17.18 3.64
C ARG A 39 -3.50 -16.23 2.87
N LYS A 40 -3.71 -16.06 1.56
CA LYS A 40 -3.00 -15.05 0.74
C LYS A 40 -3.28 -13.63 1.21
N ASN A 41 -4.54 -13.34 1.58
CA ASN A 41 -4.92 -12.04 2.12
C ASN A 41 -4.28 -11.79 3.49
N THR A 42 -4.23 -12.78 4.39
CA THR A 42 -3.56 -12.62 5.69
C THR A 42 -2.06 -12.38 5.53
N ALA A 43 -1.38 -13.15 4.68
CA ALA A 43 0.06 -12.99 4.45
C ALA A 43 0.40 -11.63 3.81
N LYS A 44 -0.36 -11.19 2.79
CA LYS A 44 -0.20 -9.85 2.20
C LYS A 44 -0.36 -8.75 3.24
N LYS A 45 -1.39 -8.85 4.10
CA LYS A 45 -1.70 -7.84 5.10
C LYS A 45 -0.56 -7.68 6.13
N HIS A 46 0.05 -8.78 6.56
CA HIS A 46 1.20 -8.75 7.46
C HIS A 46 2.44 -8.11 6.83
N MET A 47 2.69 -8.37 5.55
CA MET A 47 3.83 -7.77 4.84
C MET A 47 3.65 -6.26 4.69
N ILE A 48 2.45 -5.79 4.33
CA ILE A 48 2.15 -4.36 4.21
C ILE A 48 2.28 -3.67 5.57
N LEU A 49 1.74 -4.26 6.64
CA LEU A 49 1.80 -3.66 7.97
C LEU A 49 3.24 -3.54 8.49
N LYS A 50 4.10 -4.53 8.18
CA LYS A 50 5.53 -4.46 8.49
C LYS A 50 6.22 -3.32 7.74
N THR A 51 5.94 -3.15 6.45
CA THR A 51 6.50 -2.04 5.66
C THR A 51 6.01 -0.68 6.15
N LEU A 52 4.72 -0.56 6.48
CA LEU A 52 4.16 0.65 7.08
C LEU A 52 4.81 0.98 8.42
N PHE A 53 5.00 -0.02 9.28
CA PHE A 53 5.71 0.15 10.53
C PHE A 53 7.15 0.60 10.30
N LEU A 54 7.84 0.00 9.32
CA LEU A 54 9.18 0.39 8.94
C LEU A 54 9.22 1.85 8.47
N PHE A 55 8.23 2.31 7.68
CA PHE A 55 8.10 3.71 7.29
C PHE A 55 7.92 4.65 8.48
N VAL A 56 7.09 4.30 9.45
CA VAL A 56 6.88 5.13 10.64
C VAL A 56 8.17 5.24 11.47
N VAL A 57 8.87 4.11 11.70
CA VAL A 57 10.16 4.12 12.41
C VAL A 57 11.19 4.97 11.66
N THR A 58 11.24 4.84 10.34
CA THR A 58 12.10 5.63 9.46
C THR A 58 11.79 7.13 9.58
N ALA A 59 10.50 7.51 9.60
CA ALA A 59 10.06 8.90 9.74
C ALA A 59 10.45 9.50 11.08
N ILE A 60 10.28 8.74 12.16
CA ILE A 60 10.68 9.19 13.49
C ILE A 60 12.21 9.37 13.55
N ALA A 61 12.98 8.44 13.00
CA ALA A 61 14.44 8.56 12.95
C ALA A 61 14.90 9.81 12.17
N GLU A 62 14.25 10.12 11.04
CA GLU A 62 14.55 11.33 10.28
C GLU A 62 14.19 12.60 11.07
N ILE A 63 12.98 12.66 11.64
CA ILE A 63 12.53 13.83 12.41
C ILE A 63 13.46 14.08 13.60
N VAL A 64 13.83 13.05 14.35
CA VAL A 64 14.80 13.14 15.46
C VAL A 64 16.16 13.63 14.95
N GLY A 65 16.66 13.04 13.87
CA GLY A 65 17.94 13.42 13.26
C GLY A 65 18.00 14.88 12.82
N CYS A 66 16.88 15.43 12.36
CA CYS A 66 16.76 16.84 11.96
C CYS A 66 16.42 17.78 13.14
N TYR A 67 15.72 17.28 14.16
CA TYR A 67 15.29 18.08 15.31
C TYR A 67 16.44 18.38 16.28
N LEU A 68 17.34 17.43 16.52
CA LEU A 68 18.44 17.62 17.48
C LEU A 68 19.43 18.73 17.06
N PRO A 69 19.86 18.83 15.79
CA PRO A 69 20.65 19.96 15.30
C PRO A 69 19.88 21.28 15.38
N TYR A 70 18.56 21.25 15.14
CA TYR A 70 17.71 22.42 15.33
C TYR A 70 17.71 22.89 16.80
N VAL A 71 17.60 21.98 17.77
CA VAL A 71 17.70 22.32 19.21
C VAL A 71 19.07 22.89 19.55
N TRP A 72 20.15 22.33 18.99
CA TRP A 72 21.50 22.87 19.18
C TRP A 72 21.62 24.31 18.66
N LEU A 73 21.27 24.55 17.40
CA LEU A 73 21.44 25.86 16.74
C LEU A 73 20.45 26.93 17.20
N ARG A 74 19.18 26.56 17.41
CA ARG A 74 18.08 27.51 17.67
C ARG A 74 17.70 27.63 19.14
N LYS A 75 17.95 26.60 19.95
CA LYS A 75 17.61 26.59 21.38
C LYS A 75 18.85 26.61 22.30
N GLY A 76 20.06 26.75 21.74
CA GLY A 76 21.30 26.81 22.51
C GLY A 76 21.66 25.49 23.21
N GLY A 77 21.23 24.35 22.64
CA GLY A 77 21.54 23.03 23.18
C GLY A 77 23.04 22.72 23.18
N SER A 78 23.43 21.60 23.78
CA SER A 78 24.84 21.15 23.75
C SER A 78 25.22 20.54 22.39
N PRO A 79 26.45 20.77 21.87
CA PRO A 79 26.96 20.12 20.66
C PRO A 79 26.92 18.59 20.71
N TRP A 80 26.86 18.01 21.92
CA TRP A 80 26.75 16.57 22.13
C TRP A 80 25.49 15.96 21.48
N LEU A 81 24.47 16.77 21.20
CA LEU A 81 23.25 16.35 20.49
C LEU A 81 23.51 16.02 19.01
N LEU A 82 24.63 16.46 18.43
CA LEU A 82 24.98 16.16 17.03
C LEU A 82 25.34 14.69 16.81
N VAL A 83 25.91 14.02 17.82
CA VAL A 83 26.26 12.59 17.74
C VAL A 83 25.00 11.71 17.59
N PRO A 84 23.99 11.79 18.47
CA PRO A 84 22.75 11.04 18.28
C PRO A 84 21.97 11.52 17.05
N ALA A 85 22.07 12.79 16.64
CA ALA A 85 21.46 13.26 15.39
C ALA A 85 22.04 12.56 14.15
N ALA A 86 23.38 12.49 14.06
CA ALA A 86 24.08 11.82 12.96
C ALA A 86 23.79 10.32 12.93
N LEU A 87 23.75 9.67 14.10
CA LEU A 87 23.37 8.26 14.20
C LEU A 87 21.94 8.00 13.72
N SER A 88 21.01 8.91 14.04
CA SER A 88 19.61 8.81 13.61
C SER A 88 19.48 8.97 12.09
N LEU A 89 20.22 9.90 11.48
CA LEU A 89 20.27 10.06 10.02
C LEU A 89 20.91 8.87 9.31
N ALA A 90 21.98 8.29 9.89
CA ALA A 90 22.59 7.07 9.37
C ALA A 90 21.61 5.88 9.43
N LEU A 91 20.87 5.75 10.53
CA LEU A 91 19.83 4.73 10.69
C LEU A 91 18.70 4.91 9.68
N PHE A 92 18.26 6.15 9.44
CA PHE A 92 17.27 6.49 8.42
C PHE A 92 17.72 6.03 7.01
N ALA A 93 18.95 6.38 6.62
CA ALA A 93 19.50 5.97 5.33
C ALA A 93 19.57 4.44 5.21
N TRP A 94 19.97 3.76 6.28
CA TRP A 94 19.99 2.30 6.34
C TRP A 94 18.59 1.68 6.19
N LEU A 95 17.58 2.20 6.89
CA LEU A 95 16.20 1.68 6.85
C LEU A 95 15.57 1.78 5.44
N LEU A 96 15.94 2.80 4.66
CA LEU A 96 15.47 2.94 3.28
C LEU A 96 16.03 1.86 2.35
N THR A 97 17.26 1.39 2.59
CA THR A 97 17.86 0.28 1.79
C THR A 97 17.11 -1.04 1.97
N MET A 98 16.38 -1.20 3.08
CA MET A 98 15.64 -2.41 3.41
C MET A 98 14.29 -2.53 2.68
N HIS A 99 13.86 -1.51 1.92
CA HIS A 99 12.58 -1.54 1.23
C HIS A 99 12.67 -2.27 -0.13
N PRO A 100 11.88 -3.33 -0.35
CA PRO A 100 11.98 -4.18 -1.55
C PRO A 100 11.29 -3.60 -2.81
N ALA A 101 10.84 -2.34 -2.77
CA ALA A 101 10.15 -1.67 -3.87
C ALA A 101 11.02 -0.57 -4.50
N ALA A 102 10.73 -0.18 -5.75
CA ALA A 102 11.46 0.88 -6.44
C ALA A 102 11.57 2.14 -5.55
N SER A 103 12.81 2.62 -5.35
CA SER A 103 13.15 3.67 -4.39
C SER A 103 12.26 4.90 -4.51
N GLY A 104 11.99 5.37 -5.73
CA GLY A 104 11.11 6.52 -5.97
C GLY A 104 9.68 6.36 -5.45
N ARG A 105 9.10 5.15 -5.56
CA ARG A 105 7.74 4.90 -5.04
C ARG A 105 7.73 4.76 -3.52
N VAL A 106 8.81 4.23 -2.95
CA VAL A 106 9.04 4.14 -1.50
C VAL A 106 9.12 5.56 -0.92
N TYR A 107 9.92 6.45 -1.50
CA TYR A 107 10.01 7.85 -1.09
C TYR A 107 8.68 8.60 -1.19
N ALA A 108 7.91 8.36 -2.27
CA ALA A 108 6.62 9.01 -2.46
C ALA A 108 5.59 8.57 -1.39
N ALA A 109 5.48 7.27 -1.10
CA ALA A 109 4.59 6.77 -0.03
C ALA A 109 5.09 7.17 1.37
N TYR A 110 6.40 7.09 1.59
CA TYR A 110 7.06 7.50 2.83
C TYR A 110 6.82 8.98 3.15
N GLY A 111 6.94 9.88 2.16
CA GLY A 111 6.75 11.32 2.36
C GLY A 111 5.37 11.66 2.92
N CYS A 112 4.34 10.93 2.50
CA CYS A 112 2.99 11.08 3.07
C CYS A 112 2.92 10.68 4.55
N VAL A 113 3.59 9.59 4.94
CA VAL A 113 3.71 9.15 6.35
C VAL A 113 4.53 10.15 7.15
N TYR A 114 5.59 10.70 6.55
CA TYR A 114 6.42 11.73 7.16
C TYR A 114 5.59 12.96 7.50
N VAL A 115 4.74 13.45 6.60
CA VAL A 115 3.82 14.58 6.88
C VAL A 115 2.93 14.28 8.09
N ALA A 116 2.28 13.12 8.13
CA ALA A 116 1.43 12.75 9.27
C ALA A 116 2.20 12.63 10.60
N THR A 117 3.43 12.11 10.53
CA THR A 117 4.33 11.97 11.69
C THR A 117 4.82 13.34 12.17
N ALA A 118 5.17 14.24 11.25
CA ALA A 118 5.59 15.61 11.57
C ALA A 118 4.46 16.43 12.22
N LEU A 119 3.23 16.30 11.73
CA LEU A 119 2.06 16.92 12.36
C LEU A 119 1.81 16.35 13.77
N SER A 120 1.98 15.04 13.95
CA SER A 120 1.90 14.42 15.28
C SER A 120 3.00 14.96 16.19
N TRP A 121 4.23 15.09 15.69
CA TRP A 121 5.37 15.66 16.41
C TRP A 121 5.11 17.10 16.84
N LEU A 122 4.57 17.93 15.94
CA LEU A 122 4.18 19.30 16.21
C LEU A 122 3.21 19.39 17.40
N LYS A 123 2.25 18.44 17.48
CA LYS A 123 1.31 18.34 18.60
C LYS A 123 1.96 17.91 19.90
N PHE A 124 2.78 16.85 19.87
CA PHE A 124 3.25 16.16 21.07
C PHE A 124 4.52 16.77 21.64
N VAL A 125 5.49 17.12 20.79
CA VAL A 125 6.82 17.60 21.18
C VAL A 125 6.86 19.12 21.22
N ASP A 126 6.40 19.77 20.16
CA ASP A 126 6.39 21.24 20.10
C ASP A 126 5.16 21.85 20.80
N LYS A 127 4.18 21.02 21.21
CA LYS A 127 2.95 21.42 21.93
C LYS A 127 2.14 22.51 21.24
N VAL A 128 2.23 22.58 19.92
CA VAL A 128 1.46 23.52 19.09
C VAL A 128 0.10 22.90 18.74
N SER A 129 -0.96 23.70 18.79
CA SER A 129 -2.30 23.26 18.38
C SER A 129 -2.35 23.00 16.88
N LEU A 130 -2.79 21.80 16.47
CA LEU A 130 -3.04 21.52 15.06
C LEU A 130 -4.23 22.34 14.57
N SER A 131 -4.03 23.10 13.51
CA SER A 131 -5.09 23.79 12.80
C SER A 131 -5.93 22.78 12.00
N THR A 132 -7.18 23.15 11.71
CA THR A 132 -8.04 22.41 10.78
C THR A 132 -7.37 22.25 9.40
N THR A 133 -6.57 23.23 8.98
CA THR A 133 -5.78 23.17 7.74
C THR A 133 -4.69 22.10 7.79
N ASP A 134 -4.04 21.92 8.95
CA ASP A 134 -3.00 20.91 9.14
C ASP A 134 -3.61 19.52 9.12
N MET A 135 -4.77 19.35 9.76
CA MET A 135 -5.53 18.10 9.74
C MET A 135 -5.97 17.72 8.32
N LEU A 136 -6.45 18.69 7.53
CA LEU A 136 -6.81 18.47 6.13
C LEU A 136 -5.58 18.12 5.29
N GLY A 137 -4.46 18.83 5.46
CA GLY A 137 -3.20 18.53 4.78
C GLY A 137 -2.69 17.12 5.10
N GLY A 138 -2.74 16.72 6.37
CA GLY A 138 -2.40 15.36 6.81
C GLY A 138 -3.32 14.30 6.20
N ALA A 139 -4.63 14.55 6.16
CA ALA A 139 -5.60 13.64 5.55
C ALA A 139 -5.36 13.47 4.05
N VAL A 140 -5.08 14.56 3.33
CA VAL A 140 -4.77 14.53 1.89
C VAL A 140 -3.45 13.80 1.63
N ALA A 141 -2.42 14.03 2.46
CA ALA A 141 -1.15 13.31 2.36
C ALA A 141 -1.38 11.79 2.50
N LEU A 142 -2.13 11.36 3.51
CA LEU A 142 -2.47 9.95 3.71
C LEU A 142 -3.32 9.38 2.56
N ALA A 143 -4.24 10.15 1.99
CA ALA A 143 -4.98 9.74 0.79
C ALA A 143 -4.03 9.54 -0.40
N GLY A 144 -3.07 10.45 -0.62
CA GLY A 144 -2.04 10.33 -1.65
C GLY A 144 -1.19 9.05 -1.48
N MET A 145 -0.85 8.70 -0.24
CA MET A 145 -0.17 7.44 0.06
C MET A 145 -0.96 6.22 -0.43
N LEU A 146 -2.26 6.18 -0.15
CA LEU A 146 -3.12 5.06 -0.54
C LEU A 146 -3.19 4.92 -2.07
N ILE A 147 -3.17 6.04 -2.80
CA ILE A 147 -3.13 6.06 -4.26
C ILE A 147 -1.79 5.50 -4.76
N ILE A 148 -0.66 5.94 -4.20
CA ILE A 148 0.68 5.46 -4.61
C ILE A 148 0.84 3.96 -4.33
N VAL A 149 0.42 3.50 -3.15
CA VAL A 149 0.52 2.10 -2.74
C VAL A 149 -0.41 1.20 -3.54
N SER A 150 -1.60 1.69 -3.93
CA SER A 150 -2.51 0.92 -4.80
C SER A 150 -1.92 0.72 -6.22
N GLY A 151 -1.15 1.69 -6.71
CA GLY A 151 -0.44 1.59 -8.00
C GLY A 151 0.71 0.59 -8.05
N TRP A 152 1.15 -0.01 -6.93
CA TRP A 152 2.21 -1.02 -6.92
C TRP A 152 1.81 -2.37 -7.52
N GLY A 153 0.52 -2.68 -7.58
CA GLY A 153 0.02 -3.97 -8.05
C GLY A 153 -0.19 -4.10 -9.56
N SER A 154 -0.10 -3.00 -10.30
CA SER A 154 -0.27 -3.02 -11.76
C SER A 154 1.02 -3.52 -12.42
N PRO A 155 1.00 -4.66 -13.13
CA PRO A 155 2.12 -5.02 -13.99
C PRO A 155 2.28 -3.89 -15.03
N ALA A 156 3.50 -3.34 -15.10
CA ALA A 156 3.92 -2.46 -16.18
C ALA A 156 4.11 -3.27 -17.47
#